data_AF-A0A355B753-F1
#
_entry.id   AF-A0A355B753-F1
#
_cell.length_a   1.000
_cell.length_b   1.000
_cell.length_c   1.000
_cell.angle_alpha   90.00
_cell.angle_beta   90.00
_cell.angle_gamma   90.00
#
_symmetry.space_group_name_H-M   'P 1'
#
loop_
_entity.id
_entity.type
_entity.pdbx_description
1 polymer ?
#
loop_
_entity_poly.entity_id
_entity_poly.type
_entity_poly.pdbx_seq_one_letter_code
_entity_poly.pdbx_strand_id
1 'polypeptide(L)'
;MREMEGAEVHRAVIVPPSWEGDRNDLALEVARLHPDRFAVMGRITIESPESRGLMAAWRHQPGMLGIRLIFRRPDLQRILSEGHADWLWAEAEQAGVPVMILIDSHHTGLIDRVAERHLGLKIVLDHLCIAGGAKNEEAFKDLDQVLAVARRPNIAVKATALPRYSTESYPYRGIHPHLRRIYDAFGPKRVFWGTDLTRLSCTYSQAITMITEEISWLTEEDKSWIMGRGVCEWLGWKM
;
A
#
# COMPACT_ATOMS: atom_id res chain seq x y z
N MET A 1 8.67 -11.78 -13.85
CA MET A 1 10.09 -11.86 -13.44
C MET A 1 10.99 -11.04 -14.36
N ARG A 2 10.90 -11.14 -15.70
CA ARG A 2 11.70 -10.34 -16.65
C ARG A 2 11.75 -8.83 -16.35
N GLU A 3 10.60 -8.19 -16.13
CA GLU A 3 10.54 -6.75 -15.80
C GLU A 3 11.32 -6.40 -14.52
N MET A 4 11.22 -7.25 -13.50
CA MET A 4 11.94 -7.07 -12.23
C MET A 4 13.44 -7.24 -12.41
N GLU A 5 13.87 -8.25 -13.18
CA GLU A 5 15.29 -8.52 -13.44
C GLU A 5 15.94 -7.38 -14.23
N GLY A 6 15.26 -6.87 -15.27
CA GLY A 6 15.78 -5.78 -16.09
C GLY A 6 15.90 -4.43 -15.36
N ALA A 7 15.28 -4.29 -14.19
CA ALA A 7 15.34 -3.07 -13.39
C ALA A 7 15.78 -3.32 -11.94
N GLU A 8 16.47 -4.44 -11.69
CA GLU A 8 17.10 -4.78 -10.42
C GLU A 8 16.14 -4.80 -9.21
N VAL A 9 14.87 -5.14 -9.44
CA VAL A 9 13.89 -5.36 -8.38
C VAL A 9 13.99 -6.80 -7.89
N HIS A 10 14.60 -6.97 -6.73
CA HIS A 10 14.86 -8.28 -6.14
C HIS A 10 13.60 -8.94 -5.57
N ARG A 11 12.69 -8.14 -5.02
CA ARG A 11 11.55 -8.60 -4.22
C ARG A 11 10.28 -7.84 -4.55
N ALA A 12 9.13 -8.52 -4.51
CA ALA A 12 7.82 -7.90 -4.71
C ALA A 12 6.77 -8.48 -3.77
N VAL A 13 5.92 -7.58 -3.23
CA VAL A 13 4.73 -7.97 -2.48
C VAL A 13 3.57 -8.14 -3.46
N ILE A 14 3.07 -9.36 -3.58
CA ILE A 14 1.88 -9.71 -4.36
C ILE A 14 0.65 -9.29 -3.57
N VAL A 15 -0.22 -8.59 -4.27
CA VAL A 15 -1.52 -8.16 -3.76
C VAL A 15 -2.58 -8.82 -4.64
N PRO A 16 -3.34 -9.80 -4.14
CA PRO A 16 -4.37 -10.46 -4.93
C PRO A 16 -5.43 -9.46 -5.41
N PRO A 17 -5.89 -9.57 -6.67
CA PRO A 17 -6.90 -8.67 -7.21
C PRO A 17 -8.27 -8.96 -6.58
N SER A 18 -9.17 -7.97 -6.62
CA SER A 18 -10.50 -8.10 -6.02
C SER A 18 -11.53 -8.81 -6.88
N TRP A 19 -11.27 -8.99 -8.18
CA TRP A 19 -12.25 -9.59 -9.10
C TRP A 19 -12.33 -11.12 -8.98
N GLU A 20 -11.40 -11.76 -8.27
CA GLU A 20 -11.45 -13.19 -7.92
C GLU A 20 -12.02 -13.46 -6.52
N GLY A 21 -12.69 -12.46 -5.93
CA GLY A 21 -13.14 -12.52 -4.54
C GLY A 21 -11.97 -12.37 -3.57
N ASP A 22 -11.96 -13.14 -2.48
CA ASP A 22 -10.95 -13.07 -1.42
C ASP A 22 -9.98 -14.25 -1.42
N ARG A 23 -9.74 -14.83 -2.62
CA ARG A 23 -8.77 -15.92 -2.82
C ARG A 23 -7.32 -15.45 -2.65
N ASN A 24 -6.51 -16.34 -2.06
CA ASN A 24 -5.08 -16.12 -1.81
C ASN A 24 -4.19 -17.22 -2.41
N ASP A 25 -4.77 -18.33 -2.84
CA ASP A 25 -4.07 -19.59 -3.15
C ASP A 25 -3.02 -19.43 -4.27
N LEU A 26 -3.35 -18.74 -5.36
CA LEU A 26 -2.39 -18.51 -6.46
C LEU A 26 -1.21 -17.62 -6.04
N ALA A 27 -1.47 -16.57 -5.26
CA ALA A 27 -0.42 -15.67 -4.78
C ALA A 27 0.50 -16.39 -3.77
N LEU A 28 -0.09 -17.18 -2.87
CA LEU A 28 0.66 -17.99 -1.91
C LEU A 28 1.46 -19.10 -2.58
N GLU A 29 0.95 -19.72 -3.64
CA GLU A 29 1.70 -20.72 -4.39
C GLU A 29 2.95 -20.11 -5.05
N VAL A 30 2.84 -18.90 -5.61
CA VAL A 30 4.02 -18.18 -6.15
C VAL A 30 5.02 -17.82 -5.04
N ALA A 31 4.54 -17.36 -3.89
CA ALA A 31 5.40 -17.08 -2.74
C ALA A 31 6.07 -18.36 -2.19
N ARG A 32 5.39 -19.51 -2.24
CA ARG A 32 5.95 -20.81 -1.86
C ARG A 32 7.03 -21.28 -2.82
N LEU A 33 6.84 -21.06 -4.13
CA LEU A 33 7.80 -21.45 -5.17
C LEU A 33 9.04 -20.54 -5.21
N HIS A 34 8.90 -19.27 -4.79
CA HIS A 34 9.99 -18.28 -4.80
C HIS A 34 10.00 -17.43 -3.51
N PRO A 35 10.28 -18.04 -2.34
CA PRO A 35 10.13 -17.38 -1.03
C PRO A 35 11.06 -16.19 -0.81
N ASP A 36 12.22 -16.16 -1.49
CA ASP A 36 13.17 -15.05 -1.42
C ASP A 36 12.79 -13.87 -2.34
N ARG A 37 11.76 -14.04 -3.18
CA ARG A 37 11.34 -13.07 -4.20
C ARG A 37 9.96 -12.50 -3.93
N PHE A 38 9.02 -13.33 -3.44
CA PHE A 38 7.62 -12.94 -3.32
C PHE A 38 7.07 -13.18 -1.93
N ALA A 39 6.20 -12.26 -1.53
CA ALA A 39 5.38 -12.38 -0.35
C ALA A 39 4.00 -11.79 -0.63
N VAL A 40 3.02 -12.00 0.24
CA VAL A 40 1.60 -11.74 -0.04
C VAL A 40 0.99 -10.85 1.03
N MET A 41 0.23 -9.84 0.58
CA MET A 41 -0.76 -9.14 1.41
C MET A 41 -2.13 -9.67 1.00
N GLY A 42 -2.61 -10.65 1.75
CA GLY A 42 -3.77 -11.46 1.37
C GLY A 42 -5.11 -10.76 1.53
N ARG A 43 -6.17 -11.40 1.07
CA ARG A 43 -7.55 -10.93 1.16
C ARG A 43 -8.32 -11.74 2.20
N ILE A 44 -9.31 -11.13 2.81
CA ILE A 44 -10.19 -11.74 3.81
C ILE A 44 -11.60 -11.21 3.65
N THR A 45 -12.60 -12.08 3.84
CA THR A 45 -14.02 -11.73 3.75
C THR A 45 -14.51 -11.19 5.10
N ILE A 46 -14.50 -9.87 5.28
CA ILE A 46 -14.77 -9.22 6.59
C ILE A 46 -16.11 -9.66 7.23
N GLU A 47 -17.15 -9.83 6.42
CA GLU A 47 -18.50 -10.14 6.89
C GLU A 47 -18.76 -11.63 7.14
N SER A 48 -17.81 -12.51 6.80
CA SER A 48 -17.91 -13.94 7.07
C SER A 48 -17.58 -14.23 8.55
N PRO A 49 -18.46 -14.89 9.32
CA PRO A 49 -18.16 -15.30 10.69
C PRO A 49 -16.92 -16.20 10.80
N GLU A 50 -16.65 -17.00 9.77
CA GLU A 50 -15.49 -17.89 9.68
C GLU A 50 -14.16 -17.12 9.59
N SER A 51 -14.21 -15.82 9.26
CA SER A 51 -13.02 -14.97 9.22
C SER A 51 -12.55 -14.54 10.61
N ARG A 52 -13.40 -14.64 11.64
CA ARG A 52 -13.05 -14.30 13.02
C ARG A 52 -12.00 -15.26 13.57
N GLY A 53 -10.99 -14.73 14.25
CA GLY A 53 -9.89 -15.49 14.83
C GLY A 53 -8.79 -15.90 13.83
N LEU A 54 -8.98 -15.70 12.52
CA LEU A 54 -7.98 -16.08 11.52
C LEU A 54 -6.67 -15.29 11.66
N MET A 55 -6.71 -14.06 12.20
CA MET A 55 -5.52 -13.21 12.34
C MET A 55 -4.42 -13.88 13.17
N ALA A 56 -4.78 -14.65 14.21
CA ALA A 56 -3.84 -15.32 15.10
C ALA A 56 -2.92 -16.32 14.38
N ALA A 57 -3.40 -16.94 13.30
CA ALA A 57 -2.62 -17.87 12.48
C ALA A 57 -2.31 -17.32 11.08
N TRP A 58 -2.65 -16.06 10.80
CA TRP A 58 -2.62 -15.51 9.44
C TRP A 58 -1.23 -15.60 8.81
N ARG A 59 -0.21 -15.19 9.56
CA ARG A 59 1.20 -15.17 9.13
C ARG A 59 1.89 -16.54 9.26
N HIS A 60 1.20 -17.59 9.74
CA HIS A 60 1.73 -18.96 9.70
C HIS A 60 1.66 -19.55 8.28
N GLN A 61 0.83 -18.96 7.40
CA GLN A 61 0.78 -19.32 5.99
C GLN A 61 2.09 -18.89 5.31
N PRO A 62 2.85 -19.81 4.67
CA PRO A 62 4.12 -19.46 4.02
C PRO A 62 3.95 -18.32 2.99
N GLY A 63 4.74 -17.26 3.16
CA GLY A 63 4.70 -16.08 2.30
C GLY A 63 3.64 -15.03 2.65
N MET A 64 2.72 -15.30 3.60
CA MET A 64 1.69 -14.33 4.02
C MET A 64 2.27 -13.31 5.01
N LEU A 65 2.30 -12.03 4.64
CA LEU A 65 2.79 -10.95 5.50
C LEU A 65 1.68 -10.21 6.23
N GLY A 66 0.51 -10.07 5.61
CA GLY A 66 -0.56 -9.24 6.13
C GLY A 66 -1.83 -9.34 5.29
N ILE A 67 -2.73 -8.38 5.47
CA ILE A 67 -3.99 -8.31 4.72
C ILE A 67 -4.09 -7.02 3.89
N ARG A 68 -4.86 -7.06 2.81
CA ARG A 68 -5.30 -5.90 2.06
C ARG A 68 -6.82 -5.84 2.02
N LEU A 69 -7.34 -4.67 2.39
CA LEU A 69 -8.76 -4.35 2.42
C LEU A 69 -9.08 -3.27 1.38
N ILE A 70 -10.32 -3.27 0.90
CA ILE A 70 -10.79 -2.32 -0.11
C ILE A 70 -12.11 -1.72 0.37
N PHE A 71 -12.18 -0.40 0.44
CA PHE A 71 -13.35 0.37 0.87
C PHE A 71 -13.70 1.48 -0.13
N ARG A 72 -13.72 1.14 -1.43
CA ARG A 72 -14.04 2.10 -2.51
C ARG A 72 -15.46 2.01 -3.05
N ARG A 73 -16.12 0.88 -2.87
CA ARG A 73 -17.54 0.74 -3.28
C ARG A 73 -18.45 1.10 -2.11
N PRO A 74 -19.65 1.65 -2.35
CA PRO A 74 -20.57 2.06 -1.28
C PRO A 74 -20.93 0.95 -0.28
N ASP A 75 -21.09 -0.29 -0.75
CA ASP A 75 -21.32 -1.46 0.10
C ASP A 75 -20.13 -1.73 1.03
N LEU A 76 -18.91 -1.67 0.51
CA LEU A 76 -17.70 -1.88 1.30
C LEU A 76 -17.42 -0.72 2.25
N GLN A 77 -17.74 0.51 1.86
CA GLN A 77 -17.61 1.68 2.73
C GLN A 77 -18.49 1.55 3.98
N ARG A 78 -19.69 0.98 3.85
CA ARG A 78 -20.58 0.71 4.98
C ARG A 78 -19.96 -0.23 6.00
N ILE A 79 -19.24 -1.26 5.55
CA ILE A 79 -18.50 -2.17 6.45
C ILE A 79 -17.55 -1.39 7.38
N LEU A 80 -16.91 -0.35 6.86
CA LEU A 80 -16.02 0.51 7.64
C LEU A 80 -16.78 1.52 8.50
N SER A 81 -17.79 2.21 7.96
CA SER A 81 -18.50 3.28 8.66
C SER A 81 -19.47 2.79 9.74
N GLU A 82 -20.02 1.59 9.58
CA GLU A 82 -21.00 0.97 10.49
C GLU A 82 -20.34 0.03 11.52
N GLY A 83 -19.00 -0.04 11.54
CA GLY A 83 -18.24 -0.80 12.54
C GLY A 83 -18.19 -2.31 12.30
N HIS A 84 -18.62 -2.81 11.14
CA HIS A 84 -18.58 -4.24 10.83
C HIS A 84 -17.15 -4.78 10.74
N ALA A 85 -16.16 -3.91 10.49
CA ALA A 85 -14.73 -4.25 10.49
C ALA A 85 -14.05 -4.11 11.87
N ASP A 86 -14.74 -3.64 12.92
CA ASP A 86 -14.07 -3.24 14.18
C ASP A 86 -13.28 -4.36 14.86
N TRP A 87 -13.79 -5.58 14.75
CA TRP A 87 -13.12 -6.77 15.25
C TRP A 87 -11.76 -7.03 14.60
N LEU A 88 -11.65 -6.72 13.31
CA LEU A 88 -10.49 -7.04 12.50
C LEU A 88 -9.31 -6.20 12.95
N TRP A 89 -9.55 -4.94 13.36
CA TRP A 89 -8.50 -4.05 13.84
C TRP A 89 -7.88 -4.57 15.12
N ALA A 90 -8.70 -4.98 16.09
CA ALA A 90 -8.24 -5.55 17.34
C ALA A 90 -7.48 -6.86 17.14
N GLU A 91 -8.02 -7.77 16.31
CA GLU A 91 -7.37 -9.05 16.02
C GLU A 91 -6.05 -8.88 15.25
N ALA A 92 -6.02 -7.99 14.26
CA ALA A 92 -4.81 -7.71 13.47
C ALA A 92 -3.73 -7.04 14.32
N GLU A 93 -4.10 -6.12 15.21
CA GLU A 93 -3.17 -5.50 16.16
C GLU A 93 -2.57 -6.55 17.10
N GLN A 94 -3.42 -7.35 17.74
CA GLN A 94 -2.99 -8.38 18.69
C GLN A 94 -2.06 -9.41 18.04
N ALA A 95 -2.34 -9.80 16.79
CA ALA A 95 -1.53 -10.76 16.05
C ALA A 95 -0.32 -10.14 15.33
N GLY A 96 -0.15 -8.81 15.38
CA GLY A 96 0.91 -8.11 14.64
C GLY A 96 0.82 -8.28 13.13
N VAL A 97 -0.41 -8.30 12.60
CA VAL A 97 -0.72 -8.44 11.18
C VAL A 97 -0.90 -7.04 10.56
N PRO A 98 0.02 -6.57 9.69
CA PRO A 98 -0.13 -5.29 9.03
C PRO A 98 -1.29 -5.29 8.02
N VAL A 99 -1.88 -4.11 7.80
CA VAL A 99 -3.04 -3.92 6.93
C VAL A 99 -2.73 -2.90 5.84
N MET A 100 -2.90 -3.28 4.58
CA MET A 100 -3.01 -2.35 3.44
C MET A 100 -4.47 -1.98 3.19
N ILE A 101 -4.75 -0.71 2.95
CA ILE A 101 -6.12 -0.23 2.77
C ILE A 101 -6.22 0.60 1.49
N LEU A 102 -7.06 0.12 0.57
CA LEU A 102 -7.48 0.87 -0.60
C LEU A 102 -8.75 1.66 -0.28
N ILE A 103 -8.60 2.97 -0.17
CA ILE A 103 -9.67 3.91 0.16
C ILE A 103 -9.49 5.22 -0.62
N ASP A 104 -10.50 6.08 -0.63
CA ASP A 104 -10.43 7.43 -1.19
C ASP A 104 -10.14 8.46 -0.10
N SER A 105 -9.48 9.57 -0.46
CA SER A 105 -8.98 10.59 0.49
C SER A 105 -10.02 11.10 1.48
N HIS A 106 -11.28 11.28 1.04
CA HIS A 106 -12.39 11.76 1.88
C HIS A 106 -12.82 10.81 3.01
N HIS A 107 -12.39 9.55 2.96
CA HIS A 107 -12.64 8.58 4.01
C HIS A 107 -11.43 8.33 4.93
N THR A 108 -10.30 9.00 4.71
CA THR A 108 -9.09 8.83 5.55
C THR A 108 -9.34 9.14 7.03
N GLY A 109 -10.31 10.01 7.34
CA GLY A 109 -10.74 10.28 8.72
C GLY A 109 -11.31 9.07 9.46
N LEU A 110 -11.86 8.07 8.74
CA LEU A 110 -12.26 6.79 9.35
C LEU A 110 -11.02 6.00 9.79
N ILE A 111 -10.01 5.94 8.94
CA ILE A 111 -8.76 5.23 9.22
C ILE A 111 -7.95 5.92 10.31
N ASP A 112 -7.99 7.25 10.38
CA ASP A 112 -7.36 8.01 11.46
C ASP A 112 -7.90 7.60 12.84
N ARG A 113 -9.23 7.39 12.96
CA ARG A 113 -9.86 6.93 14.21
C ARG A 113 -9.47 5.49 14.56
N VAL A 114 -9.32 4.62 13.55
CA VAL A 114 -8.83 3.26 13.76
C VAL A 114 -7.39 3.29 14.27
N ALA A 115 -6.51 4.06 13.61
CA ALA A 115 -5.11 4.19 13.98
C ALA A 115 -4.91 4.80 15.37
N GLU A 116 -5.79 5.71 15.79
CA GLU A 116 -5.79 6.27 17.14
C GLU A 116 -6.14 5.26 18.24
N ARG A 117 -7.10 4.37 17.96
CA ARG A 117 -7.55 3.33 18.90
C ARG A 117 -6.60 2.14 18.96
N HIS A 118 -5.91 1.85 17.85
CA HIS A 118 -5.02 0.70 17.67
C HIS A 118 -3.59 1.15 17.38
N LEU A 119 -2.91 1.70 18.40
CA LEU A 119 -1.58 2.30 18.27
C LEU A 119 -0.50 1.31 17.79
N GLY A 120 -0.68 0.01 18.04
CA GLY A 120 0.20 -1.07 17.59
C GLY A 120 -0.09 -1.54 16.17
N LEU A 121 -1.27 -1.23 15.61
CA LEU A 121 -1.67 -1.69 14.28
C LEU A 121 -0.94 -0.91 13.18
N LYS A 122 -0.15 -1.61 12.37
CA LYS A 122 0.55 -1.04 11.21
C LYS A 122 -0.38 -0.95 10.00
N ILE A 123 -0.69 0.26 9.57
CA ILE A 123 -1.59 0.54 8.45
C ILE A 123 -0.82 1.17 7.29
N VAL A 124 -1.11 0.73 6.06
CA VAL A 124 -0.56 1.30 4.82
C VAL A 124 -1.71 1.74 3.92
N LEU A 125 -1.79 3.02 3.59
CA LEU A 125 -2.78 3.55 2.66
C LEU A 125 -2.30 3.38 1.22
N ASP A 126 -3.10 2.70 0.41
CA ASP A 126 -2.77 2.41 -0.99
C ASP A 126 -2.91 3.64 -1.89
N HIS A 127 -1.98 3.78 -2.84
CA HIS A 127 -2.04 4.74 -3.95
C HIS A 127 -2.35 6.18 -3.51
N LEU A 128 -1.80 6.58 -2.36
CA LEU A 128 -1.99 7.91 -1.77
C LEU A 128 -3.48 8.28 -1.60
N CYS A 129 -4.37 7.29 -1.48
CA CYS A 129 -5.83 7.45 -1.44
C CYS A 129 -6.45 8.19 -2.65
N ILE A 130 -5.73 8.30 -3.77
CA ILE A 130 -6.19 9.04 -4.94
C ILE A 130 -7.35 8.31 -5.63
N ALA A 131 -8.41 9.04 -5.92
CA ALA A 131 -9.60 8.51 -6.61
C ALA A 131 -9.25 7.94 -8.00
N GLY A 132 -9.99 6.92 -8.42
CA GLY A 132 -9.77 6.31 -9.74
C GLY A 132 -10.12 7.28 -10.87
N GLY A 133 -9.25 7.41 -11.87
CA GLY A 133 -9.49 8.22 -13.07
C GLY A 133 -9.10 9.70 -12.97
N ALA A 134 -8.81 10.21 -11.77
CA ALA A 134 -8.31 11.57 -11.58
C ALA A 134 -6.85 11.71 -12.07
N LYS A 135 -6.49 12.90 -12.57
CA LYS A 135 -5.15 13.22 -13.09
C LYS A 135 -4.71 14.65 -12.72
N ASN A 136 -3.41 14.89 -12.72
CA ASN A 136 -2.76 16.17 -12.42
C ASN A 136 -3.30 16.76 -11.11
N GLU A 137 -3.54 18.06 -11.04
CA GLU A 137 -4.07 18.74 -9.84
C GLU A 137 -5.35 18.08 -9.29
N GLU A 138 -6.25 17.60 -10.16
CA GLU A 138 -7.49 16.93 -9.73
C GLU A 138 -7.21 15.64 -8.95
N ALA A 139 -6.13 14.92 -9.28
CA ALA A 139 -5.71 13.73 -8.52
C ALA A 139 -5.25 14.07 -7.09
N PHE A 140 -4.73 15.27 -6.88
CA PHE A 140 -4.14 15.70 -5.61
C PHE A 140 -4.96 16.78 -4.89
N LYS A 141 -6.17 17.11 -5.38
CA LYS A 141 -7.03 18.13 -4.78
C LYS A 141 -7.33 17.90 -3.30
N ASP A 142 -7.42 16.63 -2.90
CA ASP A 142 -7.72 16.20 -1.53
C ASP A 142 -6.47 15.70 -0.78
N LEU A 143 -5.27 16.06 -1.26
CA LEU A 143 -4.01 15.60 -0.67
C LEU A 143 -3.91 15.97 0.81
N ASP A 144 -4.42 17.14 1.22
CA ASP A 144 -4.40 17.61 2.61
C ASP A 144 -5.04 16.63 3.59
N GLN A 145 -6.07 15.90 3.14
CA GLN A 145 -6.75 14.90 3.97
C GLN A 145 -5.83 13.71 4.27
N VAL A 146 -5.00 13.32 3.28
CA VAL A 146 -4.00 12.26 3.42
C VAL A 146 -2.81 12.74 4.26
N LEU A 147 -2.36 13.98 4.06
CA LEU A 147 -1.27 14.55 4.86
C LEU A 147 -1.67 14.70 6.33
N ALA A 148 -2.93 15.01 6.62
CA ALA A 148 -3.42 15.16 7.98
C ALA A 148 -3.17 13.89 8.82
N VAL A 149 -3.37 12.70 8.24
CA VAL A 149 -3.19 11.44 8.98
C VAL A 149 -1.72 11.05 9.18
N ALA A 150 -0.76 11.78 8.58
CA ALA A 150 0.67 11.55 8.77
C ALA A 150 1.13 11.73 10.22
N ARG A 151 0.35 12.45 11.05
CA ARG A 151 0.55 12.57 12.51
C ARG A 151 0.51 11.22 13.24
N ARG A 152 -0.11 10.20 12.65
CA ARG A 152 -0.22 8.86 13.22
C ARG A 152 1.04 8.06 12.87
N PRO A 153 1.91 7.69 13.83
CA PRO A 153 3.17 7.00 13.54
C PRO A 153 2.98 5.57 13.02
N ASN A 154 1.77 5.01 13.18
CA ASN A 154 1.35 3.71 12.72
C ASN A 154 0.62 3.72 11.37
N ILE A 155 0.60 4.87 10.67
CA ILE A 155 0.14 4.99 9.27
C ILE A 155 1.33 5.29 8.35
N ALA A 156 1.43 4.51 7.29
CA ALA A 156 2.30 4.74 6.13
C ALA A 156 1.46 4.85 4.84
N VAL A 157 2.08 5.29 3.75
CA VAL A 157 1.43 5.45 2.43
C VAL A 157 2.21 4.74 1.34
N LYS A 158 1.51 4.31 0.31
CA LYS A 158 2.09 3.76 -0.93
C LYS A 158 2.06 4.79 -2.04
N ALA A 159 3.24 5.24 -2.43
CA ALA A 159 3.48 6.08 -3.60
C ALA A 159 3.58 5.19 -4.85
N THR A 160 2.44 4.62 -5.24
CA THR A 160 2.34 3.55 -6.24
C THR A 160 1.52 3.95 -7.45
N ALA A 161 1.81 3.34 -8.59
CA ALA A 161 1.10 3.58 -9.85
C ALA A 161 1.19 5.04 -10.36
N LEU A 162 2.15 5.82 -9.86
CA LEU A 162 2.22 7.27 -10.02
C LEU A 162 2.06 7.81 -11.46
N PRO A 163 2.66 7.19 -12.50
CA PRO A 163 2.52 7.65 -13.89
C PRO A 163 1.07 7.75 -14.39
N ARG A 164 0.13 6.99 -13.80
CA ARG A 164 -1.29 7.04 -14.18
C ARG A 164 -1.97 8.36 -13.83
N TYR A 165 -1.43 9.09 -12.86
CA TYR A 165 -1.98 10.33 -12.34
C TYR A 165 -1.48 11.55 -13.10
N SER A 166 -0.69 11.38 -14.16
CA SER A 166 -0.22 12.47 -15.00
C SER A 166 -0.75 12.35 -16.43
N THR A 167 -0.96 13.49 -17.07
CA THR A 167 -1.12 13.57 -18.53
C THR A 167 0.18 13.95 -19.24
N GLU A 168 1.23 14.29 -18.48
CA GLU A 168 2.53 14.65 -19.04
C GLU A 168 3.28 13.40 -19.51
N SER A 169 4.28 13.62 -20.37
CA SER A 169 5.28 12.61 -20.67
C SER A 169 6.21 12.38 -19.47
N TYR A 170 6.92 11.25 -19.47
CA TYR A 170 8.05 11.02 -18.56
C TYR A 170 8.99 12.26 -18.56
N PRO A 171 9.46 12.75 -17.39
CA PRO A 171 9.38 12.11 -16.07
C PRO A 171 8.17 12.55 -15.21
N TYR A 172 7.09 13.03 -15.81
CA TYR A 172 5.83 13.38 -15.11
C TYR A 172 6.03 14.49 -14.07
N ARG A 173 6.74 15.56 -14.42
CA ARG A 173 7.20 16.59 -13.46
C ARG A 173 6.07 17.24 -12.68
N GLY A 174 4.88 17.36 -13.27
CA GLY A 174 3.71 17.91 -12.60
C GLY A 174 3.33 17.20 -11.29
N ILE A 175 3.65 15.91 -11.11
CA ILE A 175 3.30 15.21 -9.86
C ILE A 175 4.39 15.34 -8.77
N HIS A 176 5.60 15.76 -9.11
CA HIS A 176 6.75 15.78 -8.19
C HIS A 176 6.53 16.70 -6.98
N PRO A 177 5.95 17.91 -7.11
CA PRO A 177 5.65 18.76 -5.97
C PRO A 177 4.71 18.09 -4.95
N HIS A 178 3.72 17.32 -5.41
CA HIS A 178 2.83 16.59 -4.50
C HIS A 178 3.56 15.47 -3.77
N LEU A 179 4.47 14.76 -4.45
CA LEU A 179 5.33 13.76 -3.82
C LEU A 179 6.23 14.37 -2.75
N ARG A 180 6.74 15.58 -2.98
CA ARG A 180 7.52 16.31 -1.97
C ARG A 180 6.70 16.57 -0.70
N ARG A 181 5.46 17.03 -0.85
CA ARG A 181 4.56 17.26 0.29
C ARG A 181 4.27 15.98 1.08
N ILE A 182 4.10 14.85 0.38
CA ILE A 182 3.90 13.54 1.00
C ILE A 182 5.17 13.11 1.76
N TYR A 183 6.33 13.27 1.14
CA TYR A 183 7.62 12.99 1.78
C TYR A 183 7.81 13.84 3.04
N ASP A 184 7.56 15.15 2.98
CA ASP A 184 7.74 16.06 4.12
C ASP A 184 6.83 15.67 5.30
N ALA A 185 5.64 15.13 5.04
CA ALA A 185 4.69 14.72 6.08
C ALA A 185 4.96 13.33 6.66
N PHE A 186 5.23 12.33 5.81
CA PHE A 186 5.37 10.94 6.24
C PHE A 186 6.81 10.55 6.56
N GLY A 187 7.78 11.17 5.87
CA GLY A 187 9.18 10.78 5.85
C GLY A 187 9.46 9.52 5.02
N PRO A 188 10.73 9.27 4.67
CA PRO A 188 11.12 8.17 3.77
C PRO A 188 10.77 6.79 4.30
N LYS A 189 10.72 6.63 5.63
CA LYS A 189 10.41 5.34 6.29
C LYS A 189 8.93 4.95 6.24
N ARG A 190 8.05 5.86 5.80
CA ARG A 190 6.59 5.64 5.72
C ARG A 190 6.00 5.96 4.36
N VAL A 191 6.84 6.11 3.34
CA VAL A 191 6.44 6.23 1.95
C VAL A 191 7.02 5.03 1.21
N PHE A 192 6.16 4.15 0.68
CA PHE A 192 6.59 2.93 0.01
C PHE A 192 6.30 3.00 -1.48
N TRP A 193 7.32 2.78 -2.30
CA TRP A 193 7.17 2.72 -3.74
C TRP A 193 6.60 1.36 -4.20
N GLY A 194 6.01 1.36 -5.40
CA GLY A 194 5.68 0.15 -6.15
C GLY A 194 4.98 0.49 -7.46
N THR A 195 5.09 -0.39 -8.45
CA THR A 195 4.61 -0.09 -9.81
C THR A 195 3.10 -0.14 -9.97
N ASP A 196 2.42 -1.04 -9.26
CA ASP A 196 1.08 -1.51 -9.65
C ASP A 196 1.09 -2.01 -11.11
N LEU A 197 1.98 -2.97 -11.40
CA LEU A 197 2.39 -3.41 -12.74
C LEU A 197 1.24 -3.55 -13.75
N THR A 198 0.09 -4.07 -13.34
CA THR A 198 -1.08 -4.29 -14.21
C THR A 198 -1.82 -3.00 -14.62
N ARG A 199 -1.46 -1.87 -14.02
CA ARG A 199 -1.99 -0.53 -14.29
C ARG A 199 -0.95 0.44 -14.84
N LEU A 200 0.26 -0.05 -15.12
CA LEU A 200 1.39 0.79 -15.50
C LEU A 200 1.18 1.40 -16.90
N SER A 201 1.29 2.73 -17.00
CA SER A 201 1.17 3.49 -18.26
C SER A 201 2.51 3.89 -18.87
N CYS A 202 3.60 3.33 -18.36
CA CYS A 202 4.98 3.59 -18.76
C CYS A 202 5.78 2.30 -18.73
N THR A 203 7.06 2.34 -19.11
CA THR A 203 7.93 1.17 -18.94
C THR A 203 8.22 0.92 -17.45
N TYR A 204 8.51 -0.32 -17.08
CA TYR A 204 8.86 -0.65 -15.70
C TYR A 204 10.09 0.13 -15.20
N SER A 205 11.09 0.30 -16.07
CA SER A 205 12.27 1.13 -15.80
C SER A 205 11.90 2.58 -15.51
N GLN A 206 11.04 3.20 -16.32
CA GLN A 206 10.60 4.59 -16.07
C GLN A 206 9.89 4.75 -14.73
N ALA A 207 9.13 3.75 -14.28
CA ALA A 207 8.48 3.79 -12.97
C ALA A 207 9.49 3.86 -11.80
N ILE A 208 10.67 3.29 -12.00
CA ILE A 208 11.78 3.27 -11.03
C ILE A 208 12.62 4.53 -11.16
N THR A 209 13.11 4.84 -12.36
CA THR A 209 14.00 5.99 -12.61
C THR A 209 13.33 7.33 -12.32
N MET A 210 11.99 7.40 -12.45
CA MET A 210 11.24 8.57 -11.97
C MET A 210 11.51 8.88 -10.49
N ILE A 211 11.67 7.86 -9.64
CA ILE A 211 11.99 8.07 -8.22
C ILE A 211 13.50 8.14 -7.99
N THR A 212 14.28 7.26 -8.61
CA THR A 212 15.71 7.10 -8.29
C THR A 212 16.61 8.13 -8.96
N GLU A 213 16.20 8.69 -10.09
CA GLU A 213 17.03 9.60 -10.91
C GLU A 213 16.40 10.98 -11.07
N GLU A 214 15.07 11.08 -11.25
CA GLU A 214 14.41 12.33 -11.63
C GLU A 214 13.98 13.19 -10.44
N ILE A 215 13.88 12.60 -9.24
CA ILE A 215 13.58 13.35 -8.01
C ILE A 215 14.88 13.73 -7.31
N SER A 216 15.36 14.94 -7.60
CA SER A 216 16.68 15.43 -7.16
C SER A 216 16.83 15.72 -5.66
N TRP A 217 15.71 15.84 -4.92
CA TRP A 217 15.72 16.14 -3.48
C TRP A 217 15.75 14.89 -2.59
N LEU A 218 15.67 13.68 -3.17
CA LEU A 218 15.84 12.44 -2.42
C LEU A 218 17.32 12.08 -2.31
N THR A 219 17.78 11.84 -1.07
CA THR A 219 19.11 11.27 -0.83
C THR A 219 19.14 9.78 -1.17
N GLU A 220 20.33 9.20 -1.31
CA GLU A 220 20.47 7.74 -1.48
C GLU A 220 19.90 6.95 -0.30
N GLU A 221 19.98 7.49 0.92
CA GLU A 221 19.34 6.87 2.08
C GLU A 221 17.82 6.90 1.95
N ASP A 222 17.23 8.04 1.56
CA ASP A 222 15.77 8.14 1.34
C ASP A 222 15.30 7.13 0.30
N LYS A 223 16.02 7.03 -0.83
CA LYS A 223 15.73 6.07 -1.90
C LYS A 223 15.76 4.63 -1.37
N SER A 224 16.75 4.26 -0.55
CA SER A 224 16.83 2.91 0.03
C SER A 224 15.61 2.56 0.89
N TRP A 225 15.09 3.53 1.66
CA TRP A 225 13.90 3.36 2.47
C TRP A 225 12.63 3.26 1.61
N ILE A 226 12.45 4.19 0.67
CA ILE A 226 11.26 4.28 -0.16
C ILE A 226 11.14 3.09 -1.12
N MET A 227 12.26 2.64 -1.69
CA MET A 227 12.28 1.63 -2.76
C MET A 227 12.30 0.18 -2.25
N GLY A 228 12.44 -0.05 -0.94
CA GLY A 228 12.38 -1.43 -0.43
C GLY A 228 12.53 -1.60 1.07
N ARG A 229 13.52 -0.95 1.70
CA ARG A 229 13.82 -1.19 3.12
C ARG A 229 12.63 -0.86 4.03
N GLY A 230 11.93 0.25 3.75
CA GLY A 230 10.78 0.70 4.53
C GLY A 230 9.64 -0.29 4.52
N VAL A 231 9.24 -0.78 3.34
CA VAL A 231 8.15 -1.77 3.25
C VAL A 231 8.56 -3.11 3.88
N CYS A 232 9.82 -3.53 3.76
CA CYS A 232 10.29 -4.76 4.39
C CYS A 232 10.25 -4.65 5.92
N GLU A 233 10.74 -3.55 6.49
CA GLU A 233 10.69 -3.31 7.94
C GLU A 233 9.25 -3.19 8.45
N TRP A 234 8.41 -2.43 7.74
CA TRP A 234 7.01 -2.19 8.13
C TRP A 234 6.17 -3.46 8.13
N LEU A 235 6.40 -4.36 7.17
CA LEU A 235 5.68 -5.64 7.07
C LEU A 235 6.35 -6.78 7.84
N GLY A 236 7.53 -6.54 8.44
CA GLY A 236 8.33 -7.58 9.07
C GLY A 236 8.78 -8.66 8.07
N TRP A 237 9.00 -8.28 6.81
CA TRP A 237 9.56 -9.17 5.79
C TRP A 237 11.08 -9.20 5.95
N LYS A 238 11.59 -10.26 6.58
CA LYS A 238 13.03 -10.42 6.83
C LYS A 238 13.79 -10.45 5.50
N MET A 239 14.76 -9.55 5.37
CA MET A 239 15.70 -9.51 4.25
C MET A 239 16.73 -10.62 4.39
#